data_AF-W1WRG7-F1
#
_entry.id   AF-W1WRG7-F1
#
_cell.length_a   1.000
_cell.length_b   1.000
_cell.length_c   1.000
_cell.angle_alpha   90.00
_cell.angle_beta   90.00
_cell.angle_gamma   90.00
#
_symmetry.space_group_name_H-M   'P 1'
#
loop_
_entity.id
_entity.type
_entity.pdbx_description
1 polymer ?
#
loop_
_entity_poly.entity_id
_entity_poly.type
_entity_poly.pdbx_seq_one_letter_code
_entity_poly.pdbx_strand_id
1 'polypeptide(L)'
;MVESNQIDDFVKYKYVSNVIDNLKRLFNELLEIRYYVDEEKPHQENNLSVTFTLTNKCNLSCSHCALSASPLSQDILSTNDVKYPIDKIIDVNLNTLILTGGEPFIRNDILEIISYIRTNFKNKLMIMTNGMLIRKISFHLKKRIVYVNKCEMASLRVHMAS
;
A
#
# COMPACT_ATOMS: atom_id res chain seq x y z
N MET A 1 -60.27 3.88 -22.61
CA MET A 1 -59.13 4.64 -22.06
C MET A 1 -58.14 3.67 -21.44
N VAL A 2 -57.28 3.00 -22.21
CA VAL A 2 -56.01 2.41 -21.73
C VAL A 2 -55.08 2.22 -22.93
N GLU A 3 -54.35 3.27 -23.33
CA GLU A 3 -53.21 3.15 -24.27
C GLU A 3 -52.13 4.13 -23.82
N SER A 4 -51.34 3.76 -22.81
CA SER A 4 -50.19 4.59 -22.39
C SER A 4 -49.04 3.85 -21.69
N ASN A 5 -48.99 2.52 -21.66
CA ASN A 5 -48.02 1.80 -20.80
C ASN A 5 -47.02 0.87 -21.51
N GLN A 6 -46.98 0.76 -22.85
CA GLN A 6 -46.03 -0.16 -23.51
C GLN A 6 -44.81 0.50 -24.15
N ILE A 7 -44.90 1.77 -24.57
CA ILE A 7 -43.78 2.48 -25.22
C ILE A 7 -42.75 2.98 -24.19
N ASP A 8 -43.22 3.36 -23.00
CA ASP A 8 -42.39 3.90 -21.92
C ASP A 8 -41.45 2.83 -21.32
N ASP A 9 -41.94 1.59 -21.16
CA ASP A 9 -41.14 0.47 -20.67
C ASP A 9 -40.03 0.06 -21.64
N PHE A 10 -40.25 0.15 -22.97
CA PHE A 10 -39.23 -0.18 -23.97
C PHE A 10 -38.11 0.87 -24.03
N VAL A 11 -38.46 2.16 -23.95
CA VAL A 11 -37.49 3.27 -23.89
C VAL A 11 -36.67 3.19 -22.60
N LYS A 12 -37.33 2.89 -21.47
CA LYS A 12 -36.68 2.66 -20.19
C LYS A 12 -35.76 1.44 -20.22
N TYR A 13 -36.17 0.35 -20.85
CA TYR A 13 -35.34 -0.85 -21.04
C TYR A 13 -34.09 -0.56 -21.88
N LYS A 14 -34.25 0.17 -23.00
CA LYS A 14 -33.13 0.57 -23.87
C LYS A 14 -32.17 1.56 -23.19
N TYR A 15 -32.69 2.43 -22.35
CA TYR A 15 -31.87 3.34 -21.53
C TYR A 15 -31.08 2.54 -20.49
N VAL A 16 -31.72 1.62 -19.77
CA VAL A 16 -31.07 0.76 -18.79
C VAL A 16 -30.02 -0.14 -19.44
N SER A 17 -30.30 -0.73 -20.61
CA SER A 17 -29.34 -1.57 -21.32
C SER A 17 -28.09 -0.77 -21.74
N ASN A 18 -28.30 0.43 -22.29
CA ASN A 18 -27.18 1.32 -22.68
C ASN A 18 -26.34 1.75 -21.47
N VAL A 19 -26.96 2.01 -20.31
CA VAL A 19 -26.23 2.33 -19.08
C VAL A 19 -25.38 1.13 -18.63
N ILE A 20 -25.94 -0.08 -18.66
CA ILE A 20 -25.21 -1.30 -18.30
C ILE A 20 -24.04 -1.54 -19.25
N ASP A 21 -24.23 -1.37 -20.56
CA ASP A 21 -23.18 -1.58 -21.56
C ASP A 21 -22.05 -0.54 -21.42
N ASN A 22 -22.40 0.72 -21.16
CA ASN A 22 -21.41 1.76 -20.87
C ASN A 22 -20.64 1.48 -19.57
N LEU A 23 -21.31 0.99 -18.52
CA LEU A 23 -20.66 0.59 -17.28
C LEU A 23 -19.71 -0.59 -17.47
N LYS A 24 -20.10 -1.60 -18.26
CA LYS A 24 -19.21 -2.71 -18.61
C LYS A 24 -17.99 -2.25 -19.40
N ARG A 25 -18.18 -1.35 -20.37
CA ARG A 25 -17.06 -0.81 -21.15
C ARG A 25 -16.12 0.00 -20.26
N LEU A 26 -16.65 0.90 -19.43
CA LEU A 26 -15.87 1.64 -18.45
C LEU A 26 -15.12 0.69 -17.51
N PHE A 27 -15.79 -0.33 -17.00
CA PHE A 27 -15.17 -1.33 -16.12
C PHE A 27 -13.98 -2.03 -16.79
N ASN A 28 -14.13 -2.44 -18.06
CA ASN A 28 -13.04 -3.07 -18.81
C ASN A 28 -11.89 -2.10 -19.11
N GLU A 29 -12.18 -0.86 -19.50
CA GLU A 29 -11.15 0.18 -19.67
C GLU A 29 -10.39 0.44 -18.36
N LEU A 30 -11.11 0.44 -17.23
CA LEU A 30 -10.53 0.57 -15.89
C LEU A 30 -9.70 -0.66 -15.48
N LEU A 31 -10.07 -1.88 -15.91
CA LEU A 31 -9.25 -3.09 -15.71
C LEU A 31 -7.96 -3.05 -16.54
N GLU A 32 -8.02 -2.59 -17.79
CA GLU A 32 -6.84 -2.50 -18.68
C GLU A 32 -5.78 -1.53 -18.14
N ILE A 33 -6.20 -0.37 -17.63
CA ILE A 33 -5.29 0.58 -16.97
C ILE A 33 -4.96 0.18 -15.52
N ARG A 34 -5.38 -1.01 -15.08
CA ARG A 34 -5.21 -1.55 -13.72
C ARG A 34 -5.73 -0.65 -12.60
N TYR A 35 -6.75 0.14 -12.91
CA TYR A 35 -7.50 0.93 -11.93
C TYR A 35 -8.41 0.02 -11.09
N TYR A 36 -8.97 -1.03 -11.70
CA TYR A 36 -9.70 -2.10 -11.01
C TYR A 36 -8.92 -3.42 -11.08
N VAL A 37 -9.11 -4.30 -10.11
CA VAL A 37 -8.57 -5.67 -10.10
C VAL A 37 -9.77 -6.60 -9.94
N ASP A 38 -9.88 -7.57 -10.85
CA ASP A 38 -10.94 -8.57 -10.84
C ASP A 38 -10.83 -9.45 -9.56
N GLU A 39 -11.89 -9.47 -8.75
CA GLU A 39 -11.96 -10.27 -7.51
C GLU A 39 -12.09 -11.77 -7.79
N GLU A 40 -12.43 -12.19 -9.03
CA GLU A 40 -12.65 -13.60 -9.38
C GLU A 40 -11.36 -14.40 -9.62
N LYS A 41 -10.19 -13.78 -9.61
CA LYS A 41 -8.94 -14.56 -9.51
C LYS A 41 -8.73 -14.87 -8.03
N PRO A 42 -8.78 -16.15 -7.60
CA PRO A 42 -8.48 -16.51 -6.23
C PRO A 42 -7.04 -16.10 -5.96
N HIS A 43 -6.86 -14.96 -5.31
CA HIS A 43 -5.63 -14.70 -4.59
C HIS A 43 -5.52 -15.84 -3.59
N GLN A 44 -4.54 -16.72 -3.76
CA GLN A 44 -4.22 -17.68 -2.70
C GLN A 44 -4.14 -16.87 -1.41
N GLU A 45 -4.97 -17.23 -0.42
CA GLU A 45 -5.06 -16.58 0.90
C GLU A 45 -3.77 -16.79 1.69
N ASN A 46 -2.63 -16.31 1.19
CA ASN A 46 -1.43 -16.26 1.99
C ASN A 46 -1.47 -14.99 2.84
N ASN A 47 -2.21 -15.02 3.95
CA ASN A 47 -2.28 -13.90 4.90
C ASN A 47 -0.98 -13.69 5.70
N LEU A 48 0.12 -14.35 5.32
CA LEU A 48 1.42 -14.17 5.94
C LEU A 48 1.83 -12.70 5.87
N SER A 49 2.15 -12.18 7.04
CA SER A 49 2.67 -10.83 7.24
C SER A 49 4.00 -10.93 7.98
N VAL A 50 5.02 -10.24 7.50
CA VAL A 50 6.33 -10.19 8.13
C VAL A 50 6.64 -8.76 8.53
N THR A 51 7.01 -8.57 9.78
CA THR A 51 7.48 -7.29 10.31
C THR A 51 8.99 -7.28 10.38
N PHE A 52 9.61 -6.29 9.74
CA PHE A 52 11.05 -6.12 9.70
C PHE A 52 11.48 -4.80 10.37
N THR A 53 12.27 -4.93 11.43
CA THR A 53 12.81 -3.83 12.23
C THR A 53 14.07 -3.28 11.55
N LEU A 54 13.97 -2.14 10.89
CA LEU A 54 15.06 -1.54 10.11
C LEU A 54 16.11 -0.82 10.97
N THR A 55 15.70 -0.28 12.12
CA THR A 55 16.54 0.60 12.94
C THR A 55 16.06 0.60 14.38
N ASN A 56 16.98 0.82 15.33
CA ASN A 56 16.64 1.19 16.70
C ASN A 56 16.75 2.70 16.95
N LYS A 57 17.16 3.49 15.95
CA LYS A 57 17.25 4.94 16.04
C LYS A 57 15.86 5.56 15.93
N CYS A 58 15.56 6.47 16.85
CA CYS A 58 14.28 7.19 16.90
C CYS A 58 14.51 8.64 17.34
N ASN A 59 13.66 9.58 16.92
CA ASN A 59 13.67 10.96 17.42
C ASN A 59 12.94 11.11 18.76
N LEU A 60 12.41 10.01 19.31
CA LEU A 60 11.69 9.93 20.57
C LEU A 60 12.34 8.87 21.46
N SER A 61 12.08 8.94 22.77
CA SER A 61 12.52 7.95 23.77
C SER A 61 11.33 7.52 24.63
N CYS A 62 10.36 6.84 24.02
CA CYS A 62 9.09 6.50 24.68
C CYS A 62 9.33 5.47 25.81
N SER A 63 8.71 5.70 26.98
CA SER A 63 8.82 4.80 28.14
C SER A 63 8.28 3.38 27.90
N HIS A 64 7.35 3.23 26.96
CA HIS A 64 6.73 1.96 26.58
C HIS A 64 7.35 1.36 25.29
N CYS A 65 8.50 1.87 24.84
CA CYS A 65 9.08 1.41 23.57
C CYS A 65 9.61 -0.02 23.69
N ALA A 66 9.01 -0.94 22.93
CA ALA A 66 9.41 -2.35 22.87
C ALA A 66 10.86 -2.56 22.38
N LEU A 67 11.42 -1.59 21.65
CA LEU A 67 12.80 -1.65 21.13
C LEU A 67 13.80 -0.84 21.97
N SER A 68 13.33 -0.16 23.02
CA SER A 68 14.10 0.87 23.74
C SER A 68 14.78 1.87 22.79
N ALA A 69 14.09 2.19 21.69
CA ALA A 69 14.59 3.05 20.64
C ALA A 69 14.79 4.47 21.16
N SER A 70 15.85 5.12 20.69
CA SER A 70 16.23 6.46 21.17
C SER A 70 17.05 7.24 20.15
N PRO A 71 17.22 8.56 20.33
CA PRO A 71 18.10 9.38 19.49
C PRO A 71 19.57 8.96 19.56
N LEU A 72 19.97 8.29 20.65
CA LEU A 72 21.34 7.83 20.89
C LEU A 72 21.62 6.47 20.22
N SER A 73 20.59 5.76 19.78
CA SER A 73 20.75 4.48 19.11
C SER A 73 21.39 4.68 17.72
N GLN A 74 22.15 3.67 17.28
CA GLN A 74 22.82 3.69 15.99
C GLN A 74 22.26 2.61 15.07
N ASP A 75 22.32 2.88 13.76
CA ASP A 75 22.05 1.87 12.75
C ASP A 75 23.26 0.93 12.67
N ILE A 76 23.02 -0.35 12.94
CA ILE A 76 24.08 -1.38 12.91
C ILE A 76 24.18 -1.99 11.50
N LEU A 77 23.07 -1.98 10.73
CA LEU A 77 23.00 -2.56 9.39
C LEU A 77 23.16 -1.48 8.33
N SER A 78 24.10 -1.72 7.40
CA SER A 78 24.21 -0.93 6.17
C SER A 78 23.02 -1.19 5.25
N THR A 79 22.85 -0.36 4.21
CA THR A 79 21.79 -0.53 3.23
C THR A 79 21.85 -1.90 2.53
N ASN A 80 23.06 -2.42 2.29
CA ASN A 80 23.24 -3.73 1.66
C ASN A 80 22.89 -4.87 2.62
N ASP A 81 23.26 -4.75 3.89
CA ASP A 81 22.92 -5.73 4.92
C ASP A 81 21.40 -5.84 5.14
N VAL A 82 20.67 -4.74 4.88
CA VAL A 82 19.21 -4.69 4.93
C VAL A 82 18.55 -5.36 3.71
N LYS A 83 19.17 -5.29 2.52
CA LYS A 83 18.61 -5.87 1.28
C LYS A 83 18.59 -7.40 1.31
N TYR A 84 19.64 -8.03 1.83
CA TYR A 84 19.74 -9.48 1.90
C TYR A 84 18.57 -10.18 2.64
N PRO A 85 18.20 -9.78 3.88
CA PRO A 85 17.04 -10.36 4.55
C PRO A 85 15.72 -9.99 3.88
N ILE A 86 15.61 -8.82 3.24
CA ILE A 86 14.41 -8.46 2.46
C ILE A 86 14.17 -9.47 1.34
N ASP A 87 15.20 -9.86 0.61
CA ASP A 87 15.07 -10.86 -0.47
C ASP A 87 14.56 -12.19 0.09
N LYS A 88 15.12 -12.65 1.22
CA LYS A 88 14.66 -13.87 1.90
C LYS A 88 13.24 -13.77 2.42
N ILE A 89 12.81 -12.59 2.85
CA ILE A 89 11.42 -12.36 3.25
C ILE A 89 10.52 -12.42 2.01
N ILE A 90 10.90 -11.80 0.90
CA ILE A 90 10.09 -11.82 -0.33
C ILE A 90 9.94 -13.26 -0.86
N ASP A 91 11.00 -14.07 -0.77
CA ASP A 91 11.00 -15.48 -1.19
C ASP A 91 9.94 -16.34 -0.47
N VAL A 92 9.49 -15.96 0.73
CA VAL A 92 8.43 -16.70 1.47
C VAL A 92 7.00 -16.40 0.98
N ASN A 93 6.86 -15.67 -0.14
CA ASN A 93 5.60 -15.37 -0.81
C ASN A 93 4.54 -14.71 0.11
N LEU A 94 4.97 -13.84 1.01
CA LEU A 94 4.07 -13.14 1.94
C LEU A 94 3.12 -12.16 1.24
N ASN A 95 1.96 -11.89 1.85
CA ASN A 95 1.05 -10.84 1.39
C ASN A 95 1.44 -9.45 1.90
N THR A 96 1.96 -9.35 3.14
CA THR A 96 2.29 -8.04 3.74
C THR A 96 3.68 -7.97 4.33
N LEU A 97 4.52 -7.08 3.80
CA LEU A 97 5.77 -6.67 4.44
C LEU A 97 5.53 -5.38 5.25
N ILE A 98 5.88 -5.40 6.53
CA ILE A 98 5.74 -4.26 7.44
C ILE A 98 7.15 -3.78 7.83
N LEU A 99 7.49 -2.55 7.48
CA LEU A 99 8.73 -1.91 7.93
C LEU A 99 8.45 -1.17 9.23
N THR A 100 9.29 -1.41 10.22
CA THR A 100 9.21 -0.77 11.54
C THR A 100 10.60 -0.49 12.08
N GLY A 101 10.70 -0.09 13.34
CA GLY A 101 11.94 0.22 14.02
C GLY A 101 11.69 1.16 15.19
N GLY A 102 12.71 1.97 15.50
CA GLY A 102 12.53 3.24 16.18
C GLY A 102 11.67 4.15 15.31
N GLU A 103 12.31 4.92 14.43
CA GLU A 103 11.62 5.71 13.41
C GLU A 103 12.24 5.43 12.04
N PRO A 104 11.58 4.64 11.15
CA PRO A 104 12.12 4.30 9.84
C PRO A 104 12.56 5.52 9.03
N PHE A 105 11.86 6.64 9.14
CA PHE A 105 12.15 7.85 8.35
C PHE A 105 13.32 8.70 8.87
N ILE A 106 13.98 8.28 9.96
CA ILE A 106 15.28 8.84 10.37
C ILE A 106 16.43 8.22 9.59
N ARG A 107 16.28 6.99 9.08
CA ARG A 107 17.31 6.39 8.24
C ARG A 107 17.50 7.21 6.97
N ASN A 108 18.74 7.57 6.68
CA ASN A 108 19.06 8.38 5.49
C ASN A 108 18.77 7.64 4.18
N ASP A 109 18.82 6.31 4.20
CA ASP A 109 18.64 5.39 3.07
C ASP A 109 17.22 4.82 2.94
N ILE A 110 16.26 5.28 3.74
CA ILE A 110 14.90 4.70 3.78
C ILE A 110 14.20 4.70 2.42
N LEU A 111 14.36 5.76 1.62
CA LEU A 111 13.75 5.87 0.30
C LEU A 111 14.38 4.89 -0.70
N GLU A 112 15.68 4.60 -0.56
CA GLU A 112 16.36 3.58 -1.36
C GLU A 112 15.83 2.19 -1.01
N ILE A 113 15.73 1.87 0.28
CA ILE A 113 15.18 0.59 0.78
C ILE A 113 13.75 0.38 0.28
N ILE A 114 12.88 1.39 0.40
CA ILE A 114 11.51 1.34 -0.12
C ILE A 114 11.52 1.11 -1.64
N SER A 115 12.37 1.82 -2.37
CA SER A 115 12.49 1.65 -3.82
C SER A 115 12.93 0.23 -4.19
N TYR A 116 13.89 -0.32 -3.47
CA TYR A 116 14.38 -1.69 -3.65
C TYR A 116 13.26 -2.72 -3.43
N ILE A 117 12.56 -2.62 -2.30
CA ILE A 117 11.41 -3.48 -1.99
C ILE A 117 10.38 -3.39 -3.10
N ARG A 118 10.00 -2.18 -3.55
CA ARG A 118 8.96 -2.03 -4.58
C ARG A 118 9.36 -2.58 -5.95
N THR A 119 10.65 -2.61 -6.27
CA THR A 119 11.13 -3.29 -7.47
C THR A 119 10.88 -4.80 -7.38
N ASN A 120 11.16 -5.42 -6.23
CA ASN A 120 11.16 -6.87 -6.03
C ASN A 120 9.87 -7.46 -5.42
N PHE A 121 9.01 -6.62 -4.83
CA PHE A 121 7.82 -7.02 -4.07
C PHE A 121 6.61 -6.18 -4.47
N LYS A 122 5.59 -6.85 -5.01
CA LYS A 122 4.37 -6.20 -5.55
C LYS A 122 3.19 -6.23 -4.60
N ASN A 123 3.26 -7.02 -3.52
CA ASN A 123 2.17 -7.11 -2.55
C ASN A 123 2.22 -5.93 -1.55
N LYS A 124 1.52 -6.05 -0.43
CA LYS A 124 1.28 -4.95 0.51
C LYS A 124 2.55 -4.59 1.27
N LEU A 125 3.04 -3.35 1.11
CA LEU A 125 4.10 -2.79 1.94
C LEU A 125 3.51 -1.75 2.90
N MET A 126 3.73 -1.94 4.19
CA MET A 126 3.31 -1.03 5.26
C MET A 126 4.53 -0.44 5.96
N ILE A 127 4.45 0.81 6.39
CA ILE A 127 5.45 1.41 7.29
C ILE A 127 4.77 1.86 8.58
N MET A 128 5.29 1.38 9.71
CA MET A 128 4.93 1.84 11.05
C MET A 128 5.85 2.99 11.43
N THR A 129 5.28 4.13 11.79
CA THR A 129 6.02 5.36 12.12
C THR A 129 5.33 6.13 13.24
N ASN A 130 6.09 6.94 13.97
CA ASN A 130 5.53 7.88 14.94
C ASN A 130 4.84 9.09 14.26
N GLY A 131 5.06 9.28 12.95
CA GLY A 131 4.41 10.30 12.13
C GLY A 131 4.96 11.72 12.28
N MET A 132 5.98 11.94 13.12
CA MET A 132 6.55 13.28 13.35
C MET A 132 7.26 13.85 12.11
N LEU A 133 7.68 12.98 11.19
CA LEU A 133 8.43 13.35 9.99
C LEU A 133 7.57 13.38 8.72
N ILE A 134 6.24 13.19 8.81
CA ILE A 134 5.34 13.07 7.65
C ILE A 134 5.50 14.24 6.67
N ARG A 135 5.64 15.48 7.15
CA ARG A 135 5.79 16.65 6.28
C ARG A 135 7.10 16.63 5.47
N LYS A 136 8.20 16.18 6.08
CA LYS A 136 9.50 16.03 5.41
C LYS A 136 9.41 14.97 4.32
N ILE A 137 8.75 13.86 4.63
CA ILE A 137 8.67 12.69 3.76
C ILE A 137 7.66 12.89 2.63
N SER A 138 6.53 13.54 2.88
CA SER A 138 5.46 13.72 1.88
C SER A 138 5.96 14.43 0.63
N PHE A 139 6.92 15.34 0.76
CA PHE A 139 7.60 15.95 -0.37
C PHE A 139 8.32 14.93 -1.27
N HIS A 140 8.99 13.95 -0.66
CA HIS A 140 9.73 12.90 -1.37
C HIS A 140 8.83 11.75 -1.87
N LEU A 141 7.73 11.47 -1.18
CA LEU A 141 6.78 10.41 -1.54
C LEU A 141 5.69 10.82 -2.53
N LYS A 142 5.57 12.10 -2.89
CA LYS A 142 4.62 12.58 -3.93
C LYS A 142 4.73 11.84 -5.28
N LYS A 143 5.83 11.12 -5.53
CA LYS A 143 6.05 10.29 -6.73
C LYS A 143 6.02 8.78 -6.48
N ARG A 144 5.86 8.32 -5.23
CA ARG A 144 5.97 6.91 -4.82
C ARG A 144 5.09 6.69 -3.59
N ILE A 145 3.89 6.15 -3.77
CA ILE A 145 2.91 6.01 -2.68
C ILE A 145 3.39 4.92 -1.70
N VAL A 146 3.43 5.26 -0.42
CA VAL A 146 3.86 4.40 0.70
C VAL A 146 2.87 4.57 1.83
N TYR A 147 2.44 3.47 2.42
CA TYR A 147 1.52 3.45 3.57
C TYR A 147 2.25 3.86 4.85
N VAL A 148 1.67 4.80 5.59
CA VAL A 148 2.19 5.34 6.86
C VAL A 148 1.07 5.18 7.90
N ASN A 149 1.21 4.23 8.82
CA ASN A 149 0.18 3.99 9.84
C ASN A 149 0.47 4.77 11.12
N LYS A 150 -0.54 5.45 11.64
CA LYS A 150 -0.60 6.05 12.97
C LYS A 150 -1.93 5.60 13.57
N CYS A 151 -1.98 4.39 14.14
CA CYS A 151 -3.15 3.74 14.78
C CYS A 151 -4.53 4.23 14.29
N GLU A 152 -5.09 3.50 13.31
CA GLU A 152 -6.48 3.55 12.84
C GLU A 152 -7.03 4.91 12.37
N MET A 153 -6.81 5.19 11.08
CA MET A 153 -7.83 5.84 10.25
C MET A 153 -7.93 5.13 8.90
N ALA A 154 -9.19 4.97 8.46
CA ALA A 154 -9.67 4.07 7.43
C ALA A 154 -8.97 4.18 6.06
N SER A 155 -8.74 3.01 5.46
CA SER A 155 -8.41 2.72 4.06
C SER A 155 -7.67 3.79 3.25
N LEU A 156 -6.36 3.58 3.03
CA LEU A 156 -5.61 4.24 1.97
C LEU A 156 -4.89 3.20 1.10
N ARG A 157 -5.31 3.07 -0.16
CA ARG A 157 -4.75 2.15 -1.17
C ARG A 157 -3.56 2.79 -1.89
N VAL A 158 -2.54 1.99 -2.18
CA VAL A 158 -1.41 2.34 -3.04
C VAL A 158 -1.62 1.68 -4.40
N HIS A 159 -2.02 2.47 -5.41
CA HIS A 159 -1.91 2.08 -6.82
C HIS A 159 -1.06 3.14 -7.52
N MET A 160 0.06 2.73 -8.14
CA MET A 160 0.76 3.58 -9.08
C MET A 160 0.75 2.91 -10.45
N ALA A 161 0.14 3.62 -11.40
CA ALA A 161 0.29 3.38 -12.82
C ALA A 161 1.75 3.60 -13.22
N SER A 162 2.28 2.66 -13.99
CA SER A 162 3.53 2.78 -14.74
C SER A 162 3.40 3.83 -15.83
#